data_AF-A0A5N7S0V0-F1
#
_entry.id   AF-A0A5N7S0V0-F1
#
_cell.length_a   1.000
_cell.length_b   1.000
_cell.length_c   1.000
_cell.angle_alpha   90.00
_cell.angle_beta   90.00
_cell.angle_gamma   90.00
#
_symmetry.space_group_name_H-M   'P 1'
#
loop_
_entity.id
_entity.type
_entity.pdbx_description
1 polymer ?
#
loop_
_entity_poly.entity_id
_entity_poly.type
_entity_poly.pdbx_seq_one_letter_code
_entity_poly.pdbx_strand_id
1 'polypeptide(L)'
;MAMHVVNGALLQCSFGLAPSSLVVLPVNRMMSSNQPAANIMDHKPMVNIMPFGMCACPANPTVAAATSAALGVLTPMPCVPATSSPWAPGAPTVMLANQPVLNNTSTCMCNWGGVITVTMPGQFTEMVP
;
A
#
# COMPACT_ATOMS: atom_id res chain seq x y z
N MET A 1 -11.45 12.84 11.33
CA MET A 1 -10.00 12.99 11.56
C MET A 1 -9.36 11.68 11.18
N ALA A 2 -8.36 11.73 10.30
CA ALA A 2 -7.61 10.56 9.87
C ALA A 2 -6.32 10.46 10.69
N MET A 3 -5.70 9.29 10.74
CA MET A 3 -4.43 9.07 11.42
C MET A 3 -3.29 9.10 10.41
N HIS A 4 -2.18 9.75 10.77
CA HIS A 4 -0.98 9.75 9.95
C HIS A 4 -0.44 8.32 9.87
N VAL A 5 -0.12 7.87 8.67
CA VAL A 5 0.46 6.54 8.45
C VAL A 5 1.97 6.61 8.65
N VAL A 6 2.52 5.63 9.35
CA VAL A 6 3.95 5.51 9.60
C VAL A 6 4.47 4.15 9.15
N ASN A 7 5.78 3.96 9.21
CA ASN A 7 6.42 2.67 9.04
C ASN A 7 5.75 1.58 9.90
N GLY A 8 5.56 0.39 9.32
CA GLY A 8 4.91 -0.74 10.00
C GLY A 8 3.38 -0.71 9.94
N ALA A 9 2.80 0.25 9.21
CA ALA A 9 1.36 0.25 8.96
C ALA A 9 0.90 -1.04 8.26
N LEU A 10 -0.25 -1.58 8.65
CA LEU A 10 -0.85 -2.73 7.98
C LEU A 10 -1.68 -2.26 6.80
N LEU A 11 -1.46 -2.93 5.66
CA LEU A 11 -2.10 -2.70 4.40
C LEU A 11 -2.95 -3.92 4.03
N GLN A 12 -4.07 -3.68 3.36
CA GLN A 12 -4.90 -4.72 2.78
C GLN A 12 -5.13 -4.44 1.30
N CYS A 13 -4.91 -5.44 0.45
CA CYS A 13 -5.27 -5.38 -0.96
C CYS A 13 -6.59 -6.13 -1.19
N SER A 14 -7.47 -5.58 -2.04
CA SER A 14 -8.76 -6.20 -2.39
C SER A 14 -8.64 -7.59 -3.05
N PHE A 15 -7.53 -7.88 -3.72
CA PHE A 15 -7.25 -9.18 -4.35
C PHE A 15 -6.08 -9.94 -3.69
N GLY A 16 -5.56 -9.43 -2.57
CA GLY A 16 -4.51 -10.10 -1.81
C GLY A 16 -5.09 -11.08 -0.79
N LEU A 17 -4.50 -12.26 -0.65
CA LEU A 17 -4.95 -13.25 0.34
C LEU A 17 -4.40 -13.02 1.75
N ALA A 18 -3.40 -12.15 1.91
CA ALA A 18 -2.82 -11.80 3.21
C ALA A 18 -2.61 -10.29 3.33
N PRO A 19 -2.68 -9.74 4.56
CA PRO A 19 -2.27 -8.37 4.81
C PRO A 19 -0.77 -8.21 4.56
N SER A 20 -0.36 -6.99 4.25
CA SER A 20 1.04 -6.62 4.06
C SER A 20 1.42 -5.47 4.99
N SER A 21 2.70 -5.22 5.15
CA SER A 21 3.21 -4.09 5.94
C SER A 21 3.76 -3.00 5.02
N LEU A 22 3.44 -1.74 5.32
CA LEU A 22 4.07 -0.58 4.73
C LEU A 22 5.46 -0.41 5.33
N VAL A 23 6.47 -0.35 4.47
CA VAL A 23 7.83 -0.01 4.84
C VAL A 23 8.10 1.43 4.43
N VAL A 24 8.55 2.25 5.38
CA VAL A 24 8.85 3.66 5.11
C VAL A 24 10.31 3.89 5.43
N LEU A 25 11.08 4.28 4.42
CA LEU A 25 12.49 4.59 4.60
C LEU A 25 12.63 5.94 5.31
N PRO A 26 13.63 6.13 6.20
CA PRO A 26 13.86 7.39 6.91
C PRO A 26 14.47 8.50 6.02
N VAL A 27 14.11 8.53 4.73
CA VAL A 27 14.62 9.49 3.73
C VAL A 27 14.13 10.90 4.02
N ASN A 28 12.88 11.04 4.45
CA ASN A 28 12.26 12.35 4.73
C ASN A 28 12.72 12.95 6.07
N ARG A 29 13.47 12.19 6.88
CA ARG A 29 14.00 12.59 8.20
C ARG A 29 12.95 13.13 9.19
N MET A 30 11.68 12.76 9.02
CA MET A 30 10.60 13.05 9.96
C MET A 30 10.14 11.75 10.59
N MET A 31 9.97 11.80 11.91
CA MET A 31 9.51 10.67 12.70
C MET A 31 8.19 11.05 13.36
N SER A 32 7.24 10.12 13.36
CA SER A 32 6.02 10.19 14.13
C SER A 32 5.92 8.93 14.98
N SER A 33 5.66 9.08 16.28
CA SER A 33 5.63 7.96 17.22
C SER A 33 6.91 7.09 17.20
N ASN A 34 8.08 7.71 17.05
CA ASN A 34 9.38 7.04 16.87
C ASN A 34 9.47 6.12 15.63
N GLN A 35 8.57 6.27 14.66
CA GLN A 35 8.61 5.57 13.37
C GLN A 35 8.75 6.58 12.22
N PRO A 36 9.41 6.24 11.11
CA PRO A 36 9.44 7.08 9.91
C PRO A 36 8.03 7.44 9.44
N ALA A 37 7.77 8.73 9.26
CA ALA A 37 6.50 9.26 8.77
C ALA A 37 6.35 9.01 7.26
N ALA A 38 5.15 8.61 6.82
CA ALA A 38 4.86 8.28 5.43
C ALA A 38 4.23 9.46 4.68
N ASN A 39 4.54 9.58 3.39
CA ASN A 39 3.85 10.49 2.47
C ASN A 39 3.24 9.74 1.28
N ILE A 40 2.51 10.45 0.43
CA ILE A 40 1.83 9.82 -0.73
C ILE A 40 2.80 9.17 -1.75
N MET A 41 4.09 9.50 -1.68
CA MET A 41 5.11 8.93 -2.57
C MET A 41 5.65 7.58 -2.07
N ASP A 42 5.29 7.15 -0.85
CA ASP A 42 5.62 5.84 -0.29
C ASP A 42 4.75 4.71 -0.86
N HIS A 43 4.69 4.64 -2.19
CA HIS A 43 3.94 3.62 -2.95
C HIS A 43 4.83 2.66 -3.72
N LYS A 44 6.16 2.77 -3.59
CA LYS A 44 7.07 2.03 -4.47
C LYS A 44 6.97 0.52 -4.24
N PRO A 45 6.76 -0.29 -5.30
CA PRO A 45 6.63 -1.73 -5.16
C PRO A 45 7.94 -2.35 -4.67
N MET A 46 7.84 -3.36 -3.81
CA MET A 46 8.99 -4.07 -3.19
C MET A 46 9.89 -3.20 -2.30
N VAL A 47 9.61 -1.90 -2.18
CA VAL A 47 10.33 -0.97 -1.30
C VAL A 47 9.43 -0.51 -0.18
N ASN A 48 8.28 0.09 -0.53
CA ASN A 48 7.28 0.55 0.43
C ASN A 48 6.15 -0.46 0.60
N ILE A 49 5.65 -0.99 -0.53
CA ILE A 49 4.53 -1.93 -0.55
C ILE A 49 5.09 -3.34 -0.77
N MET A 50 5.02 -4.16 0.27
CA MET A 50 5.43 -5.56 0.23
C MET A 50 4.30 -6.47 -0.34
N PRO A 51 4.63 -7.68 -0.83
CA PRO A 51 3.65 -8.67 -1.31
C PRO A 51 2.50 -8.96 -0.35
N PHE A 52 1.28 -9.11 -0.89
CA PHE A 52 0.06 -9.47 -0.13
C PHE A 52 -0.19 -11.00 -0.10
N GLY A 53 0.88 -11.79 0.02
CA GLY A 53 0.82 -13.24 -0.12
C GLY A 53 0.55 -13.67 -1.57
N MET A 54 -0.67 -14.09 -1.87
CA MET A 54 -1.10 -14.44 -3.23
C MET A 54 -2.09 -13.41 -3.78
N CYS A 55 -1.98 -13.14 -5.07
CA CYS A 55 -2.90 -12.30 -5.82
C CYS A 55 -3.93 -13.18 -6.55
N ALA A 56 -5.21 -12.85 -6.41
CA ALA A 56 -6.32 -13.49 -7.12
C ALA A 56 -6.86 -12.64 -8.28
N CYS A 57 -6.12 -11.60 -8.70
CA CYS A 57 -6.58 -10.68 -9.72
C CYS A 57 -6.35 -11.23 -11.13
N PRO A 58 -7.38 -11.40 -11.98
CA PRO A 58 -7.22 -11.92 -13.33
C PRO A 58 -6.40 -11.04 -14.28
N ALA A 59 -6.28 -9.75 -13.98
CA ALA A 59 -5.45 -8.82 -14.77
C ALA A 59 -3.95 -8.91 -14.43
N ASN A 60 -3.56 -9.66 -13.40
CA ASN A 60 -2.16 -10.02 -13.20
C ASN A 60 -1.78 -11.11 -14.22
N PRO A 61 -0.77 -10.89 -15.08
CA PRO A 61 -0.40 -11.82 -16.15
C PRO A 61 0.00 -13.20 -15.64
N THR A 62 0.59 -13.28 -14.43
CA THR A 62 0.93 -14.57 -13.81
C THR A 62 -0.31 -15.35 -13.39
N VAL A 63 -1.31 -14.68 -12.81
CA VAL A 63 -2.61 -15.27 -12.44
C VAL A 63 -3.39 -15.66 -13.70
N ALA A 64 -3.38 -14.82 -14.73
CA ALA A 64 -4.04 -15.10 -16.00
C ALA A 64 -3.46 -16.35 -16.68
N ALA A 65 -2.13 -16.44 -16.76
CA ALA A 65 -1.43 -17.59 -17.34
C ALA A 65 -1.63 -18.87 -16.52
N ALA A 66 -1.65 -18.77 -15.19
CA ALA A 66 -1.93 -19.91 -14.34
C ALA A 66 -3.38 -20.38 -14.47
N THR A 67 -4.32 -19.44 -14.55
CA THR A 67 -5.74 -19.72 -14.70
C THR A 67 -6.04 -20.38 -16.04
N SER A 68 -5.39 -19.93 -17.12
CA SER A 68 -5.49 -20.60 -18.43
C SER A 68 -4.87 -22.00 -18.42
N ALA A 69 -3.72 -22.18 -17.75
CA ALA A 69 -3.12 -23.51 -17.56
C ALA A 69 -3.98 -24.46 -16.72
N ALA A 70 -4.76 -23.92 -15.78
CA ALA A 70 -5.72 -24.66 -14.96
C ALA A 70 -7.12 -24.76 -15.59
N LEU A 71 -7.22 -24.67 -16.93
CA LEU A 71 -8.46 -24.82 -17.69
C LEU A 71 -9.57 -23.84 -17.26
N GLY A 72 -9.20 -22.63 -16.85
CA GLY A 72 -10.12 -21.57 -16.42
C GLY A 72 -10.40 -21.53 -14.91
N VAL A 73 -9.80 -22.44 -14.12
CA VAL A 73 -9.90 -22.38 -12.65
C VAL A 73 -8.98 -21.28 -12.13
N LEU A 74 -9.53 -20.32 -11.37
CA LEU A 74 -8.75 -19.23 -10.78
C LEU A 74 -7.65 -19.79 -9.88
N THR A 75 -6.41 -19.57 -10.28
CA THR A 75 -5.22 -20.04 -9.56
C THR A 75 -4.44 -18.84 -9.05
N PRO A 76 -4.56 -18.53 -7.74
CA PRO A 76 -3.81 -17.44 -7.14
C PRO A 76 -2.30 -17.65 -7.30
N MET A 77 -1.60 -16.60 -7.70
CA MET A 77 -0.14 -16.61 -7.87
C MET A 77 0.51 -15.64 -6.90
N PRO A 78 1.80 -15.80 -6.56
CA PRO A 78 2.51 -14.88 -5.67
C PRO A 78 2.33 -13.42 -6.09
N CYS A 79 1.89 -12.57 -5.15
CA CYS A 79 1.62 -11.17 -5.43
C CYS A 79 2.93 -10.41 -5.59
N VAL A 80 3.22 -9.92 -6.80
CA VAL A 80 4.25 -8.89 -7.02
C VAL A 80 3.53 -7.56 -7.12
N PRO A 81 3.63 -6.67 -6.12
CA PRO A 81 2.97 -5.37 -6.16
C PRO A 81 3.41 -4.58 -7.39
N ALA A 82 2.45 -4.01 -8.11
CA ALA A 82 2.72 -3.13 -9.24
C ALA A 82 1.96 -1.83 -9.01
N THR A 83 2.60 -0.85 -8.39
CA THR A 83 1.97 0.40 -7.96
C THR A 83 2.70 1.57 -8.60
N SER A 84 2.27 1.98 -9.79
CA SER A 84 2.88 3.13 -10.49
C SER A 84 2.28 4.48 -10.10
N SER A 85 1.10 4.49 -9.46
CA SER A 85 0.46 5.71 -8.97
C SER A 85 0.75 5.94 -7.49
N PRO A 86 0.99 7.19 -7.07
CA PRO A 86 0.97 7.61 -5.68
C PRO A 86 -0.33 7.26 -4.96
N TRP A 87 -0.27 7.26 -3.64
CA TRP A 87 -1.46 7.19 -2.79
C TRP A 87 -2.35 8.42 -3.00
N ALA A 88 -3.66 8.23 -2.89
CA ALA A 88 -4.64 9.32 -2.96
C ALA A 88 -5.76 9.12 -1.92
N PRO A 89 -6.32 10.19 -1.36
CA PRO A 89 -5.99 11.61 -1.61
C PRO A 89 -4.79 12.14 -0.81
N GLY A 90 -4.33 11.44 0.23
CA GLY A 90 -3.42 12.00 1.23
C GLY A 90 -4.08 13.09 2.09
N ALA A 91 -3.29 13.79 2.91
CA ALA A 91 -3.72 15.00 3.60
C ALA A 91 -3.05 16.24 2.97
N PRO A 92 -3.73 16.97 2.06
CA PRO A 92 -3.11 18.02 1.24
C PRO A 92 -2.66 19.25 2.04
N THR A 93 -3.17 19.43 3.26
CA THR A 93 -2.82 20.57 4.13
C THR A 93 -1.57 20.33 4.98
N VAL A 94 -1.09 19.09 5.08
CA VAL A 94 0.09 18.73 5.88
C VAL A 94 1.12 18.11 4.93
N MET A 95 2.29 18.74 4.82
CA MET A 95 3.34 18.30 3.90
C MET A 95 4.51 17.66 4.63
N LEU A 96 5.00 16.56 4.08
CA LEU A 96 6.24 15.89 4.44
C LEU A 96 7.14 15.83 3.21
N ALA A 97 8.30 16.49 3.28
CA ALA A 97 9.26 16.60 2.18
C ALA A 97 8.62 17.14 0.87
N ASN A 98 7.83 18.21 0.99
CA ASN A 98 7.06 18.83 -0.11
C ASN A 98 6.00 17.93 -0.77
N GLN A 99 5.60 16.84 -0.12
CA GLN A 99 4.54 15.95 -0.56
C GLN A 99 3.47 15.83 0.53
N PRO A 100 2.17 15.70 0.19
CA PRO A 100 1.13 15.43 1.17
C PRO A 100 1.44 14.21 2.04
N VAL A 101 1.21 14.31 3.35
CA VAL A 101 1.33 13.16 4.26
C VAL A 101 0.29 12.09 3.94
N LEU A 102 0.64 10.84 4.22
CA LEU A 102 -0.25 9.71 4.02
C LEU A 102 -1.17 9.56 5.23
N ASN A 103 -2.47 9.46 5.00
CA ASN A 103 -3.44 9.22 6.06
C ASN A 103 -4.11 7.85 5.88
N ASN A 104 -4.72 7.31 6.95
CA ASN A 104 -5.31 5.97 6.93
C ASN A 104 -6.56 5.83 6.04
N THR A 105 -7.09 6.93 5.52
CA THR A 105 -8.19 6.95 4.55
C THR A 105 -7.70 6.94 3.10
N SER A 106 -6.39 7.07 2.89
CA SER A 106 -5.78 7.00 1.57
C SER A 106 -5.78 5.59 1.00
N THR A 107 -5.87 5.52 -0.32
CA THR A 107 -5.83 4.28 -1.09
C THR A 107 -4.76 4.35 -2.17
N CYS A 108 -4.19 3.20 -2.51
CA CYS A 108 -3.24 3.07 -3.61
C CYS A 108 -3.78 2.06 -4.61
N MET A 109 -3.76 2.44 -5.88
CA MET A 109 -4.20 1.58 -6.98
C MET A 109 -3.03 0.74 -7.48
N CYS A 110 -3.21 -0.57 -7.44
CA CYS A 110 -2.33 -1.52 -8.09
C CYS A 110 -2.69 -1.62 -9.58
N ASN A 111 -1.69 -1.66 -10.45
CA ASN A 111 -1.84 -1.79 -11.91
C ASN A 111 -2.50 -3.11 -12.32
N TRP A 112 -2.48 -4.12 -11.45
CA TRP A 112 -3.28 -5.33 -11.65
C TRP A 112 -4.78 -5.06 -11.49
N GLY A 113 -5.20 -3.95 -10.90
CA GLY A 113 -6.60 -3.60 -10.63
C GLY A 113 -6.98 -3.71 -9.15
N GLY A 114 -6.04 -4.07 -8.28
CA GLY A 114 -6.28 -4.11 -6.83
C GLY A 114 -6.28 -2.76 -6.17
N VAL A 115 -7.13 -2.61 -5.15
CA VAL A 115 -7.17 -1.41 -4.30
C VAL A 115 -6.48 -1.75 -2.99
N ILE A 116 -5.44 -1.00 -2.66
CA ILE A 116 -4.70 -1.14 -1.41
C ILE A 116 -5.21 -0.07 -0.44
N THR A 117 -5.63 -0.50 0.73
CA THR A 117 -6.11 0.37 1.81
C THR A 117 -5.25 0.17 3.06
N VAL A 118 -5.22 1.19 3.92
CA VAL A 118 -4.54 1.10 5.22
C VAL A 118 -5.53 0.59 6.25
N THR A 119 -5.28 -0.59 6.82
CA THR A 119 -6.11 -1.15 7.89
C THR A 119 -5.65 -0.69 9.26
N MET A 120 -4.34 -0.52 9.44
CA MET A 120 -3.76 0.00 10.68
C MET A 120 -2.63 0.99 10.35
N PRO A 121 -2.71 2.26 10.77
CA PRO A 121 -1.72 3.29 10.43
C PRO A 121 -0.34 3.11 11.07
N GLY A 122 -0.17 2.18 12.02
CA GLY A 122 1.08 1.96 12.76
C GLY A 122 1.30 2.91 13.94
N GLN A 123 0.48 3.96 14.08
CA GLN A 123 0.49 4.89 15.21
C GLN A 123 -0.91 5.45 15.48
N PHE A 124 -1.18 5.93 16.69
CA PHE A 124 -2.51 6.41 17.13
C PHE A 124 -2.45 7.79 17.82
N THR A 125 -1.33 8.48 17.73
CA THR A 125 -1.04 9.74 18.47
C THR A 125 -1.15 10.99 17.59
N GLU A 126 -0.86 10.89 16.30
CA GLU A 126 -0.88 12.00 15.35
C GLU A 126 -2.09 11.88 14.41
N MET A 127 -2.91 12.92 14.42
CA MET A 127 -4.07 13.05 13.55
C MET A 127 -3.78 14.06 12.45
N VAL A 128 -4.18 13.70 11.23
CA VAL A 128 -4.10 14.53 10.04
C VAL A 128 -5.48 14.58 9.39
N PRO A 129 -5.83 15.67 8.71
CA PRO A 129 -7.13 15.78 8.05
C PRO A 129 -7.35 14.72 6.96
#